data_AF-A0A5C0WN76-F1
#
_entry.id   AF-A0A5C0WN76-F1
#
_cell.length_a   1.000
_cell.length_b   1.000
_cell.length_c   1.000
_cell.angle_alpha   90.00
_cell.angle_beta   90.00
_cell.angle_gamma   90.00
#
_symmetry.space_group_name_H-M   'P 1'
#
loop_
_entity.id
_entity.type
_entity.pdbx_description
1 polymer ?
#
loop_
_entity_poly.entity_id
_entity_poly.type
_entity_poly.pdbx_seq_one_letter_code
_entity_poly.pdbx_strand_id
1 'polypeptide(L)' 'MLASLLNMIEVTRLNGKGFMLNALHIEQIESFPDTTITLANGKKFVVKEDEEQLQEKIISFYRKIQVISLNQGIEEFE' A
#
# COMPACT_ATOMS: atom_id res chain seq x y z
N MET A 1 -13.75 15.23 4.75
CA MET A 1 -12.38 15.74 4.50
C MET A 1 -11.32 15.11 5.40
N LEU A 2 -11.53 14.95 6.72
CA LEU A 2 -10.52 14.32 7.59
C LEU A 2 -10.43 12.79 7.39
N ALA A 3 -11.57 12.10 7.23
CA ALA A 3 -11.60 10.65 7.00
C ALA A 3 -10.90 10.22 5.70
N SER A 4 -10.89 11.06 4.66
CA SER A 4 -10.18 10.76 3.41
C SER A 4 -8.65 10.80 3.57
N LEU A 5 -8.11 11.44 4.61
CA LEU A 5 -6.67 11.44 4.89
C LEU A 5 -6.22 10.16 5.61
N LEU A 6 -7.14 9.46 6.28
CA LEU A 6 -6.82 8.21 6.98
C LEU A 6 -6.51 7.08 5.99
N ASN A 7 -7.07 7.14 4.78
CA ASN A 7 -6.97 6.10 3.76
C ASN A 7 -5.73 6.20 2.85
N MET A 8 -4.81 7.11 3.14
CA MET A 8 -3.76 7.49 2.22
C MET A 8 -2.39 6.92 2.65
N ILE A 9 -1.67 6.33 1.70
CA ILE A 9 -0.25 6.00 1.82
C ILE A 9 0.57 6.89 0.89
N GLU A 10 1.78 7.25 1.32
CA GLU A 10 2.71 7.99 0.47
C GLU A 10 3.54 7.01 -0.37
N VAL A 11 3.57 7.27 -1.68
CA VAL A 11 4.32 6.50 -2.67
C VAL A 11 5.05 7.44 -3.63
N THR A 12 6.07 6.93 -4.30
CA THR A 12 7.01 7.74 -5.08
C THR A 12 7.04 7.26 -6.51
N ARG A 13 6.80 8.14 -7.47
CA ARG A 13 7.00 7.81 -8.90
C ARG A 13 8.48 7.58 -9.20
N LEU A 14 8.79 6.88 -10.28
CA LEU A 14 10.18 6.68 -10.76
C LEU A 14 10.96 8.00 -10.95
N ASN A 15 10.27 9.11 -11.26
CA ASN A 15 10.90 10.43 -11.36
C ASN A 15 11.19 11.11 -10.00
N GLY A 16 10.94 10.45 -8.88
CA GLY A 16 11.19 10.95 -7.52
C GLY A 16 10.09 11.82 -6.93
N LYS A 17 8.99 12.10 -7.66
CA LYS A 17 7.87 12.88 -7.13
C LYS A 17 6.97 11.99 -6.27
N GLY A 18 6.87 12.32 -4.99
CA GLY A 18 5.92 11.73 -4.04
C GLY A 18 4.47 12.11 -4.34
N PHE A 19 3.54 11.21 -4.05
CA PHE A 19 2.11 11.45 -4.06
C PHE A 19 1.38 10.56 -3.05
N MET A 20 0.22 11.03 -2.61
CA MET A 20 -0.65 10.26 -1.73
C MET A 20 -1.57 9.37 -2.57
N LEU A 21 -1.64 8.09 -2.24
CA LEU A 21 -2.45 7.07 -2.88
C LEU A 21 -3.45 6.48 -1.88
N ASN A 22 -4.70 6.33 -2.31
CA ASN A 22 -5.70 5.66 -1.48
C ASN A 22 -5.41 4.15 -1.44
N ALA A 23 -5.02 3.65 -0.26
CA ALA A 23 -4.64 2.26 -0.06
C ALA A 23 -5.83 1.29 -0.19
N LEU A 24 -7.05 1.73 0.11
CA LEU A 24 -8.27 0.90 -0.01
C LEU A 24 -8.66 0.61 -1.46
N HIS A 25 -8.11 1.38 -2.41
CA HIS A 25 -8.41 1.20 -3.82
C HIS A 25 -7.36 0.36 -4.55
N ILE A 26 -6.28 -0.05 -3.85
CA ILE A 26 -5.25 -0.90 -4.43
C ILE A 26 -5.85 -2.28 -4.65
N GLU A 27 -5.81 -2.74 -5.89
CA GLU A 27 -6.29 -4.05 -6.30
C GLU A 27 -5.14 -5.05 -6.40
N GLN A 28 -4.01 -4.62 -6.98
CA GLN A 28 -2.87 -5.49 -7.26
C GLN A 28 -1.55 -4.72 -7.19
N ILE A 29 -0.50 -5.40 -6.72
CA ILE A 29 0.90 -4.97 -6.79
C ILE A 29 1.66 -6.05 -7.56
N GLU A 30 2.44 -5.66 -8.56
CA GLU A 30 3.31 -6.55 -9.34
C GLU A 30 4.69 -5.92 -9.47
N SER A 31 5.76 -6.70 -9.27
CA SER A 31 7.13 -6.26 -9.50
C SER A 31 7.74 -7.07 -10.64
N PHE A 32 8.04 -6.46 -11.80
CA PHE A 32 9.03 -6.92 -12.79
C PHE A 32 8.96 -6.06 -14.09
N PRO A 33 10.01 -5.32 -14.51
CA PRO A 33 11.24 -4.98 -13.78
C PRO A 33 11.05 -3.89 -12.72
N ASP A 34 9.97 -3.10 -12.84
CA ASP A 34 9.57 -2.07 -11.89
C ASP A 34 8.29 -2.51 -11.16
N THR A 35 8.01 -1.88 -10.02
CA THR A 35 6.79 -2.16 -9.26
C THR A 35 5.62 -1.33 -9.77
N THR A 36 4.54 -2.01 -10.14
CA THR A 36 3.29 -1.44 -10.64
C THR A 36 2.16 -1.67 -9.64
N ILE A 37 1.50 -0.59 -9.26
CA ILE A 37 0.26 -0.61 -8.48
C ILE A 37 -0.92 -0.45 -9.43
N THR A 38 -1.84 -1.41 -9.43
CA THR A 38 -3.12 -1.34 -10.13
C THR A 38 -4.23 -1.03 -9.13
N LEU A 39 -5.06 -0.02 -9.46
CA LEU A 39 -6.24 0.32 -8.69
C LEU A 39 -7.48 -0.39 -9.22
N ALA A 40 -8.50 -0.54 -8.38
CA ALA A 40 -9.80 -1.17 -8.69
C ALA A 40 -10.55 -0.60 -9.91
N ASN A 41 -10.13 0.57 -10.42
CA ASN A 41 -10.66 1.18 -11.65
C ASN A 41 -9.76 0.94 -12.88
N GLY A 42 -8.78 0.06 -12.78
CA GLY A 42 -7.78 -0.24 -13.81
C GLY A 42 -6.65 0.77 -13.95
N LYS A 43 -6.63 1.88 -13.18
CA LYS A 43 -5.53 2.85 -13.25
C LYS A 43 -4.25 2.26 -12.68
N LYS A 44 -3.15 2.45 -13.40
CA LYS A 44 -1.83 1.94 -13.01
C LYS A 44 -0.85 3.05 -12.63
N PHE A 45 0.00 2.77 -11.66
CA PHE A 45 1.12 3.60 -11.26
C PHE A 45 2.39 2.77 -11.16
N VAL A 46 3.45 3.20 -11.84
CA VAL A 46 4.79 2.64 -11.64
C VAL A 46 5.49 3.48 -10.57
N VAL A 47 6.00 2.81 -9.54
CA VAL A 47 6.55 3.43 -8.33
C VAL A 47 7.96 2.94 -8.04
N LYS A 48 8.67 3.67 -7.18
CA LYS A 48 10.03 3.32 -6.74
C LYS A 48 10.03 2.29 -5.62
N GLU A 49 8.95 2.26 -4.84
CA GLU A 49 8.81 1.30 -3.77
C GLU A 49 8.71 -0.11 -4.33
N ASP A 50 9.43 -1.05 -3.72
CA ASP A 50 9.25 -2.47 -3.98
C ASP A 50 7.98 -3.01 -3.30
N GLU A 51 7.67 -4.28 -3.55
CA GLU A 51 6.47 -4.93 -3.01
C GLU A 51 6.45 -4.96 -1.48
N GLU A 52 7.59 -5.21 -0.84
CA GLU A 52 7.72 -5.29 0.62
C GLU A 52 7.44 -3.93 1.27
N GLN A 53 8.06 -2.86 0.75
CA GLN A 53 7.84 -1.49 1.21
C GLN A 53 6.37 -1.07 1.07
N LEU A 54 5.71 -1.44 -0.02
CA LEU A 54 4.29 -1.18 -0.22
C LEU A 54 3.43 -1.98 0.76
N GLN A 55 3.75 -3.26 0.97
CA GLN A 55 3.05 -4.12 1.91
C GLN A 55 3.12 -3.57 3.34
N GLU A 56 4.29 -3.13 3.80
CA GLU A 56 4.46 -2.51 5.12
C GLU A 56 3.61 -1.24 5.28
N LYS A 57 3.58 -0.38 4.26
CA LYS A 57 2.76 0.84 4.23
C LYS A 57 1.27 0.49 4.33
N ILE A 58 0.82 -0.53 3.62
CA ILE A 58 -0.57 -1.00 3.59
C ILE A 58 -0.96 -1.63 4.94
N ILE A 59 -0.13 -2.50 5.51
CA ILE A 59 -0.35 -3.09 6.85
C ILE A 59 -0.42 -1.99 7.91
N SER A 60 0.52 -1.05 7.87
CA SER A 60 0.55 0.10 8.79
C SER A 60 -0.72 0.94 8.67
N PHE A 61 -1.22 1.14 7.46
CA PHE A 61 -2.50 1.78 7.22
C PHE A 61 -3.66 1.01 7.86
N TYR A 62 -3.79 -0.30 7.61
CA TYR A 62 -4.88 -1.11 8.17
C TYR A 62 -4.87 -1.17 9.70
N ARG A 63 -3.68 -1.20 10.32
CA ARG A 63 -3.52 -1.08 11.77
C ARG A 63 -4.02 0.25 12.31
N LYS A 64 -3.73 1.36 11.62
CA LYS A 64 -4.16 2.71 12.02
C LYS A 64 -5.69 2.88 11.99
N ILE A 65 -6.35 2.29 11.00
CA ILE A 65 -7.81 2.37 10.89
C ILE A 65 -8.56 1.26 11.65
N GLN A 66 -7.85 0.49 12.47
CA GLN A 66 -8.39 -0.59 13.32
C GLN A 66 -9.23 -1.63 12.55
N VAL A 67 -8.99 -1.80 11.25
CA VAL A 67 -9.67 -2.82 10.44
C VAL A 67 -9.15 -4.22 10.76
N ILE A 68 -7.92 -4.32 11.27
CA ILE A 68 -7.33 -5.58 11.71
C ILE A 68 -7.28 -5.57 13.24
N SER A 69 -8.19 -6.31 13.90
CA SER A 69 -7.99 -6.79 15.27
C SER A 69 -6.91 -7.86 15.22
N LEU A 70 -5.70 -7.54 15.63
CA LEU A 70 -4.62 -8.54 15.76
C LEU A 70 -4.95 -9.45 16.95
N ASN A 71 -5.51 -10.63 16.70
CA ASN A 71 -5.20 -11.77 17.54
C ASN A 71 -3.71 -12.04 17.33
N GLN A 72 -2.89 -11.68 18.32
CA GLN A 72 -1.47 -11.98 18.32
C GLN A 72 -1.29 -13.50 18.41
N GLY A 73 -1.07 -14.11 17.25
CA GLY A 73 -0.63 -15.50 17.11
C GLY A 73 0.24 -15.57 15.87
N ILE A 74 1.49 -15.10 16.00
CA ILE A 74 2.53 -15.46 15.05
C ILE A 74 2.87 -16.91 15.41
N GLU A 75 2.37 -17.87 14.65
CA GLU A 75 3.02 -19.17 14.56
C GLU A 75 4.26 -18.95 13.68
N GLU A 76 5.43 -18.98 14.32
CA GLU A 76 6.70 -19.16 13.64
C GLU A 76 6.66 -20.55 12.97
N PHE A 77 6.72 -20.59 11.65
CA PHE A 77 6.94 -21.85 10.93
C PHE A 77 8.44 -22.16 10.98
N GLU A 78 8.81 -23.29 11.59
CA GLU A 78 10.12 -23.96 11.44
C GLU A 78 10.36 -24.40 9.98
#